data_AF-A0A7V9NS79-F1
#
_entry.id   AF-A0A7V9NS79-F1
#
_cell.length_a   1.000
_cell.length_b   1.000
_cell.length_c   1.000
_cell.angle_alpha   90.00
_cell.angle_beta   90.00
_cell.angle_gamma   90.00
#
_symmetry.space_group_name_H-M   'P 1'
#
loop_
_entity.id
_entity.type
_entity.pdbx_description
1 polymer ?
#
loop_
_entity_poly.entity_id
_entity_poly.type
_entity_poly.pdbx_seq_one_letter_code
_entity_poly.pdbx_strand_id
1 'polypeptide(L)' 'SVYGTLRRLYGSGALTSYVVASEEGPHRKYYGLTKSGRERFEREAATWRRFAAAMEGLVRETEEVSK' A
#
# COMPACT_ATOMS: atom_id res chain seq x y z
N SER A 1 -2.11 11.46 -6.79
CA SER A 1 -2.53 12.17 -5.56
C SER A 1 -3.02 11.17 -4.50
N VAL A 2 -2.61 11.35 -3.25
CA VAL A 2 -2.95 10.49 -2.09
C VAL A 2 -4.47 10.32 -1.94
N TYR A 3 -5.23 11.42 -2.04
CA TYR A 3 -6.69 11.40 -1.91
C TYR A 3 -7.39 10.51 -2.93
N GLY A 4 -6.93 10.54 -4.20
CA GLY A 4 -7.48 9.71 -5.26
C GLY A 4 -7.27 8.22 -4.99
N THR A 5 -6.11 7.86 -4.44
CA THR A 5 -5.80 6.47 -4.05
C THR A 5 -6.68 6.03 -2.88
N LEU A 6 -6.80 6.84 -1.82
CA LEU A 6 -7.68 6.53 -0.68
C LEU A 6 -9.13 6.36 -1.11
N ARG A 7 -9.65 7.22 -2.01
CA ARG A 7 -11.02 7.10 -2.54
C ARG A 7 -11.22 5.79 -3.32
N ARG A 8 -10.27 5.39 -4.15
CA ARG A 8 -10.35 4.11 -4.89
C ARG A 8 -10.26 2.91 -3.94
N LEU A 9 -9.36 2.93 -2.97
CA LEU A 9 -9.21 1.85 -1.99
C LEU A 9 -10.47 1.69 -1.13
N TYR A 10 -11.05 2.80 -0.66
CA TYR A 10 -12.34 2.81 0.01
C TYR A 10 -13.46 2.28 -0.88
N GLY A 11 -13.59 2.78 -2.11
CA GLY A 11 -14.60 2.31 -3.07
C GLY A 11 -14.47 0.82 -3.43
N SER A 12 -13.26 0.27 -3.37
CA SER A 12 -13.00 -1.17 -3.55
C SER A 12 -13.23 -2.03 -2.30
N GLY A 13 -13.62 -1.44 -1.17
CA GLY A 13 -13.83 -2.14 0.10
C GLY A 13 -12.55 -2.53 0.85
N ALA A 14 -11.38 -2.02 0.44
CA ALA A 14 -10.11 -2.28 1.11
C ALA A 14 -9.90 -1.40 2.36
N LEU A 15 -10.62 -0.28 2.45
CA LEU A 15 -10.55 0.64 3.59
C LEU A 15 -11.94 0.89 4.17
N THR A 16 -12.02 1.04 5.49
CA THR A 16 -13.10 1.73 6.19
C THR A 16 -12.75 3.20 6.35
N SER A 17 -13.75 4.03 6.63
CA SER A 17 -13.51 5.41 7.03
C SER A 17 -14.46 5.86 8.11
N TYR A 18 -13.95 6.64 9.06
CA TYR A 18 -14.75 7.29 10.09
C TYR A 18 -14.29 8.74 10.26
N VAL A 19 -15.20 9.59 10.71
CA VAL A 19 -14.95 11.02 10.94
C VAL A 19 -14.89 11.23 12.45
N VAL A 20 -13.80 11.82 12.93
CA VAL A 20 -13.64 12.18 14.34
C VAL A 20 -13.83 13.68 14.47
N ALA A 21 -14.65 14.09 15.44
CA ALA A 21 -14.76 15.48 15.83
C ALA A 21 -13.42 15.94 16.43
N SER A 22 -12.85 17.00 15.85
CA SER A 22 -11.66 17.63 16.42
C SER A 22 -12.12 18.61 17.49
N GLU A 23 -11.46 18.65 18.65
CA GLU A 23 -11.75 19.65 19.69
C GLU A 23 -11.35 21.07 19.22
N GLU A 24 -10.36 21.17 18.33
CA GLU A 24 -10.04 22.39 17.57
C GLU A 24 -9.79 22.05 16.09
N GLY A 25 -10.52 22.71 15.18
CA GLY A 25 -10.32 22.61 13.72
C GLY A 25 -11.29 21.69 12.96
N PRO A 26 -11.12 21.56 11.62
CA PRO A 26 -12.06 20.82 10.78
C PRO A 26 -12.00 19.31 11.03
N HIS A 27 -13.16 18.66 10.93
CA HIS A 27 -13.33 17.22 11.09
C HIS A 27 -12.35 16.42 10.22
N ARG A 28 -11.60 15.49 10.85
CA ARG A 28 -10.63 14.64 10.16
C ARG A 28 -11.26 13.31 9.80
N LYS A 29 -11.05 12.88 8.55
CA LYS A 29 -11.45 11.56 8.07
C LYS A 29 -10.28 10.59 8.26
N TYR A 30 -10.48 9.60 9.14
CA TYR A 30 -9.53 8.53 9.39
C TYR A 30 -9.89 7.31 8.53
N TYR A 31 -8.86 6.59 8.10
CA TYR A 31 -9.00 5.38 7.30
C TYR A 31 -8.37 4.20 8.04
N GLY A 32 -9.05 3.06 8.03
CA GLY A 32 -8.54 1.80 8.56
C GLY A 32 -8.61 0.71 7.51
N LEU A 33 -7.73 -0.29 7.59
CA LEU A 33 -7.85 -1.47 6.74
C LEU A 33 -9.06 -2.31 7.16
N THR A 34 -9.83 -2.75 6.18
CA THR A 34 -10.79 -3.85 6.37
C THR A 34 -10.04 -5.19 6.48
N LYS A 35 -10.75 -6.26 6.86
CA LYS A 35 -10.20 -7.62 6.81
C LYS A 35 -9.75 -7.99 5.38
N SER A 36 -10.61 -7.76 4.38
CA SER A 36 -10.29 -7.99 2.97
C SER A 36 -9.15 -7.09 2.47
N GLY A 37 -9.09 -5.85 2.95
CA GLY A 37 -7.99 -4.93 2.68
C GLY A 37 -6.65 -5.43 3.21
N ARG A 38 -6.64 -6.00 4.42
CA ARG A 38 -5.45 -6.62 5.01
C ARG A 38 -5.00 -7.86 4.22
N GLU A 39 -5.94 -8.75 3.88
CA GLU A 39 -5.62 -9.93 3.06
C GLU A 39 -5.07 -9.53 1.68
N ARG A 40 -5.65 -8.50 1.07
CA ARG A 40 -5.15 -7.94 -0.20
C ARG A 40 -3.74 -7.36 -0.04
N PHE A 41 -3.51 -6.58 1.00
CA PHE A 41 -2.19 -6.00 1.29
C PHE A 41 -1.12 -7.08 1.42
N GLU A 42 -1.39 -8.16 2.18
CA GLU A 42 -0.42 -9.25 2.35
C GLU A 42 -0.07 -9.93 1.02
N ARG A 43 -1.07 -10.16 0.15
CA ARG A 43 -0.83 -10.73 -1.18
C ARG A 43 0.01 -9.81 -2.05
N GLU A 44 -0.34 -8.53 -2.13
CA GLU A 44 0.39 -7.54 -2.94
C GLU A 44 1.82 -7.35 -2.42
N ALA A 45 2.01 -7.31 -1.10
CA ALA A 45 3.32 -7.24 -0.46
C ALA A 45 4.18 -8.48 -0.77
N ALA A 46 3.60 -9.68 -0.73
CA ALA A 46 4.30 -10.90 -1.10
C ALA A 46 4.73 -10.90 -2.58
N THR A 47 3.87 -10.45 -3.49
CA THR A 47 4.21 -10.29 -4.91
C THR A 47 5.36 -9.29 -5.10
N TRP A 48 5.30 -8.14 -4.43
CA TRP A 48 6.35 -7.14 -4.50
C TRP A 48 7.70 -7.66 -4.03
N ARG A 49 7.74 -8.38 -2.88
CA ARG A 49 8.98 -8.96 -2.37
C ARG A 49 9.62 -9.94 -3.36
N ARG A 50 8.81 -10.78 -4.02
CA ARG A 50 9.32 -11.71 -5.05
C ARG A 50 9.90 -10.96 -6.25
N PHE A 51 9.21 -9.93 -6.71
CA PHE A 51 9.67 -9.10 -7.81
C PHE A 51 10.99 -8.40 -7.46
N ALA A 52 11.07 -7.77 -6.29
CA ALA A 52 12.27 -7.08 -5.81
C ALA A 52 13.47 -8.05 -5.73
N ALA A 53 13.28 -9.23 -5.15
CA ALA A 53 14.33 -10.25 -5.06
C ALA A 53 14.84 -10.70 -6.45
N ALA A 54 13.95 -10.86 -7.43
CA ALA A 54 14.34 -11.20 -8.79
C ALA A 54 15.16 -10.09 -9.44
N MET A 55 14.75 -8.83 -9.28
CA MET A 55 15.49 -7.67 -9.79
C MET A 55 16.85 -7.51 -9.13
N GLU A 56 16.94 -7.71 -7.81
CA GLU A 56 18.21 -7.72 -7.07
C GLU A 56 19.18 -8.78 -7.60
N GLY A 57 18.66 -9.97 -7.95
CA GLY A 57 19.45 -11.02 -8.59
C GLY A 57 20.01 -10.59 -9.94
N LEU A 58 19.17 -10.03 -10.81
CA LEU A 58 19.58 -9.55 -12.13
C LEU A 58 20.63 -8.44 -12.06
N VAL A 59 20.44 -7.47 -11.17
CA VAL A 59 21.41 -6.37 -10.98
C VAL A 59 22.76 -6.92 -10.53
N ARG A 60 22.78 -7.88 -9.60
CA ARG A 60 24.03 -8.49 -9.13
C ARG A 60 24.78 -9.24 -10.24
N GLU A 61 24.06 -10.02 -11.04
CA GLU A 61 24.65 -10.74 -12.20
C GLU A 61 25.28 -9.74 -13.19
N THR A 62 24.63 -8.61 -13.46
CA THR A 62 25.19 -7.59 -14.35
C THR A 62 26.45 -6.92 -13.80
N GLU A 63 26.56 -6.75 -12.48
CA GLU A 63 27.78 -6.22 -11.85
C GLU A 63 28.96 -7.21 -11.90
N GLU A 64 28.67 -8.50 -11.79
CA GLU A 64 29.69 -9.56 -11.87
C GLU A 64 30.24 -9.75 -13.30
N VAL A 65 29.38 -9.62 -14.32
CA VAL A 65 29.79 -9.73 -15.74
C VAL A 65 30.57 -8.51 -16.23
N SER A 66 30.34 -7.33 -15.62
CA SER A 66 31.02 -6.10 -16.02
C SER A 66 32.41 -5.92 -15.38
N LYS A 67 32.84 -6.87 -14.53
CA LYS A 67 34.11 -6.85 -13.81
C LYS A 67 35.15 -7.77 -14.45
#